data_AF-A0AB38D1B4-F1
#
_entry.id   AF-A0AB38D1B4-F1
#
_cell.length_a   1.000
_cell.length_b   1.000
_cell.length_c   1.000
_cell.angle_alpha   90.00
_cell.angle_beta   90.00
_cell.angle_gamma   90.00
#
_symmetry.space_group_name_H-M   'P 1'
#
loop_
_entity.id
_entity.type
_entity.pdbx_description
1 polymer ?
#
loop_
_entity_poly.entity_id
_entity_poly.type
_entity_poly.pdbx_seq_one_letter_code
_entity_poly.pdbx_strand_id
1 'polypeptide(L)'
;MHHRLKRGQGGIWSPENIVAVCGDGVTGCHGLFEHYPDKAAALGWHVRLWLNPAQVPLLWRGSTWVLLTPEGTVTNVEDDASDTD
;
A
#
# COMPACT_ATOMS: atom_id res chain seq x y z
N MET A 1 11.91 -0.53 -3.28
CA MET A 1 10.78 -1.45 -2.94
C MET A 1 10.41 -1.20 -1.50
N HIS A 2 9.14 -1.02 -1.22
CA HIS A 2 8.64 -0.62 0.10
C HIS A 2 7.60 -1.62 0.60
N HIS A 3 7.80 -2.10 1.82
CA HIS A 3 6.81 -2.89 2.54
C HIS A 3 5.75 -1.96 3.14
N ARG A 4 4.48 -2.17 2.77
CA ARG A 4 3.35 -1.45 3.35
C ARG A 4 3.12 -1.91 4.78
N LEU A 5 2.95 -3.21 5.00
CA LEU A 5 3.10 -3.88 6.30
C LEU A 5 4.56 -4.29 6.47
N LYS A 6 5.22 -3.75 7.51
CA LYS A 6 6.66 -3.90 7.71
C LYS A 6 7.05 -5.36 7.92
N ARG A 7 8.22 -5.74 7.38
CA ARG A 7 8.79 -7.09 7.55
C ARG A 7 8.96 -7.47 9.03
N GLY A 8 9.43 -6.53 9.86
CA GLY A 8 9.58 -6.74 11.30
C GLY A 8 8.25 -6.87 12.07
N GLN A 9 7.12 -6.60 11.42
CA GLN A 9 5.77 -6.73 11.96
C GLN A 9 5.01 -7.91 11.34
N GLY A 10 5.72 -8.85 10.69
CA GLY A 10 5.14 -10.02 10.04
C GLY A 10 4.73 -9.81 8.58
N GLY A 11 5.02 -8.64 7.99
CA GLY A 11 4.74 -8.38 6.58
C GLY A 11 5.61 -9.24 5.67
N ILE A 12 4.98 -10.11 4.89
CA ILE A 12 5.66 -10.96 3.90
C ILE A 12 5.93 -10.19 2.61
N TRP A 13 6.89 -10.66 1.82
CA TRP A 13 7.12 -10.16 0.47
C TRP A 13 6.06 -10.72 -0.47
N SER A 14 5.04 -9.93 -0.78
CA SER A 14 3.98 -10.29 -1.71
C SER A 14 3.56 -9.07 -2.55
N PRO A 15 2.97 -9.27 -3.74
CA PRO A 15 2.52 -8.17 -4.60
C PRO A 15 1.53 -7.21 -3.92
N GLU A 16 0.71 -7.69 -3.00
CA GLU A 16 -0.27 -6.90 -2.25
C GLU A 16 0.38 -6.04 -1.15
N ASN A 17 1.60 -6.38 -0.75
CA ASN A 17 2.33 -5.74 0.34
C ASN A 17 3.53 -4.90 -0.12
N ILE A 18 3.99 -5.08 -1.37
CA ILE A 18 5.21 -4.43 -1.88
C ILE A 18 4.88 -3.45 -3.00
N VAL A 19 5.37 -2.22 -2.86
CA VAL A 19 5.27 -1.18 -3.89
C VAL A 19 6.64 -0.67 -4.34
N ALA A 20 6.76 -0.38 -5.63
CA ALA A 20 7.91 0.32 -6.18
C ALA A 20 7.75 1.83 -5.94
N VAL A 21 8.76 2.43 -5.30
CA VAL A 21 8.78 3.84 -4.90
C VAL A 21 10.21 4.36 -5.10
N CYS A 22 10.36 5.68 -5.28
CA CYS A 22 11.67 6.29 -5.37
C CYS A 22 12.34 6.43 -4.00
N GLY A 23 13.68 6.49 -4.01
CA GLY A 23 14.49 6.63 -2.81
C GLY A 23 14.72 5.33 -2.05
N ASP A 24 15.05 5.47 -0.78
CA ASP A 24 15.39 4.40 0.17
C ASP A 24 14.72 4.66 1.53
N GLY A 25 15.04 3.86 2.56
CA GLY A 25 14.45 4.04 3.89
C GLY A 25 14.72 5.39 4.58
N VAL A 26 15.51 6.29 3.97
CA VAL A 26 15.87 7.60 4.50
C VAL A 26 15.45 8.73 3.57
N THR A 27 15.56 8.55 2.25
CA THR A 27 15.31 9.59 1.24
C THR A 27 14.20 9.23 0.26
N GLY A 28 13.65 10.23 -0.44
CA GLY A 28 12.58 10.03 -1.42
C GLY A 28 11.25 9.58 -0.80
N CYS A 29 10.34 9.05 -1.63
CA CYS A 29 9.03 8.59 -1.17
C CYS A 29 9.14 7.47 -0.13
N HIS A 30 10.09 6.55 -0.30
CA HIS A 30 10.32 5.49 0.68
C HIS A 30 10.64 6.10 2.05
N GLY A 31 11.61 7.01 2.14
CA GLY A 31 11.97 7.68 3.39
C GLY A 31 10.82 8.48 4.00
N LEU A 32 10.03 9.18 3.17
CA LEU A 32 8.83 9.89 3.65
C LEU A 32 7.82 8.95 4.31
N PHE A 33 7.59 7.76 3.75
CA PHE A 33 6.66 6.78 4.33
C PHE A 33 7.19 6.13 5.60
N GLU A 34 8.51 5.95 5.73
CA GLU A 34 9.14 5.50 6.97
C GLU A 34 9.05 6.56 8.08
N HIS A 35 9.25 7.84 7.74
CA HIS A 35 9.29 8.92 8.73
C HIS A 35 7.90 9.41 9.18
N TYR A 36 6.88 9.28 8.34
CA TYR A 36 5.52 9.74 8.64
C TYR A 36 4.49 8.59 8.52
N PRO A 37 4.57 7.56 9.37
CA PRO A 37 3.79 6.32 9.22
C PRO A 37 2.27 6.54 9.34
N ASP A 38 1.82 7.53 10.10
CA ASP A 38 0.39 7.83 10.26
C ASP A 38 -0.21 8.44 8.99
N LYS A 39 0.52 9.39 8.37
CA LYS A 39 0.15 9.96 7.07
C LYS A 39 0.21 8.91 5.98
N ALA A 40 1.25 8.06 6.01
CA ALA A 40 1.39 6.95 5.09
C ALA A 40 0.22 5.95 5.25
N ALA A 41 -0.21 5.65 6.48
CA ALA A 41 -1.35 4.77 6.74
C ALA A 41 -2.67 5.34 6.22
N ALA A 42 -2.91 6.63 6.43
CA ALA A 42 -4.11 7.31 5.92
C ALA A 42 -4.22 7.25 4.38
N LEU A 43 -3.09 7.10 3.69
CA LEU A 43 -2.98 7.03 2.24
C LEU A 43 -2.72 5.60 1.72
N GLY A 44 -2.71 4.60 2.62
CA GLY A 44 -2.47 3.20 2.29
C GLY A 44 -1.02 2.82 1.99
N TRP A 45 -0.06 3.75 2.09
CA TRP A 45 1.37 3.47 1.91
C TRP A 45 1.99 2.74 3.11
N HIS A 46 1.29 2.70 4.25
CA HIS A 46 1.65 1.87 5.40
C HIS A 46 0.41 1.10 5.90
N VAL A 47 0.60 -0.15 6.29
CA VAL A 47 -0.46 -1.04 6.77
C VAL A 47 -0.10 -1.46 8.19
N ARG A 48 -1.07 -1.31 9.11
CA ARG A 48 -0.91 -1.69 10.52
C ARG A 48 -0.93 -3.22 10.66
N LEU A 49 -0.25 -3.73 11.68
CA LEU A 49 -0.05 -5.18 11.89
C LEU A 49 -1.34 -6.01 12.01
N TRP A 50 -2.45 -5.38 12.39
CA TRP A 50 -3.76 -6.02 12.54
C TRP A 50 -4.62 -5.93 11.26
N LEU A 51 -4.08 -5.40 10.16
CA LEU A 51 -4.78 -5.26 8.88
C LEU A 51 -4.11 -6.13 7.81
N ASN A 52 -4.92 -6.61 6.88
CA ASN A 52 -4.45 -7.34 5.70
C ASN A 52 -4.06 -6.36 4.58
N PRO A 53 -2.81 -6.36 4.07
CA PRO A 53 -2.39 -5.50 2.98
C PRO A 53 -3.27 -5.58 1.71
N ALA A 54 -3.83 -6.76 1.42
CA ALA A 54 -4.70 -6.99 0.27
C ALA A 54 -6.07 -6.30 0.38
N GLN A 55 -6.45 -5.85 1.58
CA GLN A 55 -7.75 -5.23 1.85
C GLN A 55 -7.63 -3.73 2.18
N VAL A 56 -6.42 -3.18 2.19
CA VAL A 56 -6.20 -1.76 2.46
C VAL A 56 -5.97 -1.04 1.13
N PRO A 57 -6.86 -0.12 0.71
CA PRO A 57 -6.65 0.70 -0.47
C PRO A 57 -5.40 1.58 -0.35
N LEU A 58 -4.77 1.84 -1.49
CA LEU A 58 -3.64 2.74 -1.64
C LEU A 58 -4.02 3.89 -2.56
N LEU A 59 -3.71 5.13 -2.18
CA LEU A 59 -3.92 6.29 -3.04
C LEU A 59 -2.84 6.31 -4.12
N TRP A 60 -3.15 5.71 -5.25
CA TRP A 60 -2.27 5.59 -6.39
C TRP A 60 -2.26 6.88 -7.21
N ARG A 61 -1.05 7.33 -7.56
CA ARG A 61 -0.78 8.54 -8.36
C ARG A 61 -1.46 9.82 -7.84
N GLY A 62 -1.84 9.84 -6.56
CA GLY A 62 -2.40 11.01 -5.88
C GLY A 62 -3.90 11.24 -6.10
N SER A 63 -4.60 10.39 -6.84
CA SER A 63 -6.01 10.62 -7.19
C SER A 63 -6.91 9.40 -7.19
N THR A 64 -6.36 8.19 -7.26
CA THR A 64 -7.16 6.98 -7.47
C THR A 64 -6.90 5.99 -6.34
N TRP A 65 -7.96 5.56 -5.67
CA TRP A 65 -7.85 4.50 -4.67
C TRP A 65 -7.87 3.14 -5.35
N VAL A 66 -6.85 2.34 -5.09
CA VAL A 66 -6.72 1.01 -5.69
C VAL A 66 -6.39 -0.05 -4.63
N LEU A 67 -6.80 -1.28 -4.89
CA LEU A 67 -6.27 -2.46 -4.23
C LEU A 67 -5.12 -3.04 -5.06
N LEU A 68 -4.10 -3.52 -4.37
CA LEU A 68 -3.00 -4.27 -4.99
C LEU A 68 -3.39 -5.74 -5.05
N THR A 69 -3.22 -6.36 -6.21
CA THR A 69 -3.67 -7.75 -6.46
C THR A 69 -2.52 -8.75 -6.31
N PRO A 70 -2.81 -10.04 -6.07
CA PRO A 70 -1.80 -11.11 -6.07
C PRO A 70 -1.02 -11.23 -7.39
N GLU A 71 -1.58 -10.76 -8.50
CA GLU A 71 -0.96 -10.77 -9.82
C GLU A 71 0.02 -9.60 -10.03
N GLY A 72 0.15 -8.70 -9.04
CA GLY A 72 0.97 -7.49 -9.15
C GLY A 72 0.36 -6.40 -10.02
N THR A 73 -0.96 -6.45 -10.22
CA THR A 73 -1.75 -5.41 -10.87
C THR A 73 -2.48 -4.57 -9.81
N VAL A 74 -3.34 -3.65 -10.27
CA VAL A 74 -4.17 -2.83 -9.41
C VAL A 74 -5.62 -2.88 -9.88
N THR A 75 -6.57 -2.90 -8.93
CA THR A 75 -8.01 -2.78 -9.19
C THR A 75 -8.51 -1.49 -8.58
N ASN A 76 -9.30 -0.70 -9.32
CA ASN A 76 -9.91 0.51 -8.78
C ASN A 76 -10.97 0.10 -7.75
N VAL A 77 -10.98 0.77 -6.59
CA VAL A 77 -11.98 0.50 -5.54
C VAL A 77 -13.39 0.89 -6.00
N GLU A 78 -13.51 1.84 -6.93
CA GLU A 78 -14.82 2.25 -7.48
C GLU A 78 -15.42 1.19 -8.41
N ASP A 79 -14.58 0.42 -9.11
CA ASP A 79 -15.03 -0.63 -10.03
C ASP A 79 -15.53 -1.88 -9.27
N ASP A 80 -15.08 -2.08 -8.03
CA ASP A 80 -15.48 -3.20 -7.15
C ASP A 80 -16.86 -2.96 -6.49
N ALA A 81 -17.35 -1.71 -6.49
CA ALA A 81 -18.63 -1.33 -5.91
C ALA A 81 -19.81 -1.44 -6.89
N SER A 82 -19.55 -1.66 -8.19
CA SER A 82 -20.59 -1.78 -9.21
C SER A 82 -21.15 -3.19 -9.41
N ASP A 83 -20.60 -4.21 -8.74
CA ASP A 83 -21.00 -5.62 -8.89
C ASP A 83 -22.11 -6.07 -7.90
N THR A 84 -22.84 -5.13 -7.30
CA THR A 84 -24.05 -5.40 -6.52
C THR A 84 -25.28 -4.84 -7.23
N ASP A 85 -25.84 -5.65 -8.14
CA ASP A 85 -27.19 -5.51 -8.71
C ASP A 85 -28.18 -6.44 -7.96
#